data_AF-A0A9P0ZXP4-F1
#
_entry.id   AF-A0A9P0ZXP4-F1
#
_cell.length_a   1.000
_cell.length_b   1.000
_cell.length_c   1.000
_cell.angle_alpha   90.00
_cell.angle_beta   90.00
_cell.angle_gamma   90.00
#
_symmetry.space_group_name_H-M   'P 1'
#
loop_
_entity.id
_entity.type
_entity.pdbx_description
1 polymer ?
#
loop_
_entity_poly.entity_id
_entity_poly.type
_entity_poly.pdbx_seq_one_letter_code
_entity_poly.pdbx_strand_id
1 'polypeptide(L)'
;MGERYSFNPSLHWNPEVEDYFTKAYGAQHFARISTSLARPSSYSCIRVNTLKSTSDNVIEKLLKILRERGQEGDTINTSSTDSENFSEAIVESNGSSKRTNFDAKSISKCPFPGLDYVIFIKGSGPHAIEYEQEEGKPLKEVIVSRKCAEAVLRGAQVFVPGVLACSAHVEKGDFVSVSVAVEQPDSEGGWGIGMTRGTVLLGSQTDPLYCERSGLYIGQGTTMLSRAGIFRVSRGVAVHMRNRVYELSSFNDLLEGEIFLQNLPSIVAAHALDPQPGERILDMCAAPGGKTTAIAILMKDQGEIIAADRSHNKVLDIKKLVAEMGLNCITTCKLDALKACRRTREDESLRILNVSDEVQSTPSDTLLSRMCEIQPIETDGLDAAVPSQIKSEPMHQGSNDYTSKAELRKSIRKMRNGPGRNNCAGGRAEKSKGFAPNSFDRVLLDAPCSALGLRPRLFTGEETIESLRKHAKYQKRMFDQAVQLVRPGGVLVYSTCTINPGENEAVVRYALDTYKFLSLAEQNPRVGGPGLTGCCQFSDGFIEEWLKPGEDDFVQRFDPSSHLDTIGFFIAKFNVGPKVA
;
A
#
# COMPACT_ATOMS: atom_id res chain seq x y z
N MET A 1 12.69 -33.75 -13.66
CA MET A 1 11.52 -32.87 -13.85
C MET A 1 11.14 -32.30 -12.49
N GLY A 2 11.47 -31.10 -12.06
CA GLY A 2 12.34 -30.04 -12.56
C GLY A 2 12.07 -28.82 -11.69
N GLU A 3 13.00 -28.41 -10.84
CA GLU A 3 12.87 -27.31 -9.85
C GLU A 3 12.31 -25.99 -10.42
N ARG A 4 12.35 -25.83 -11.74
CA ARG A 4 11.86 -24.69 -12.52
C ARG A 4 10.40 -24.28 -12.24
N TYR A 5 9.48 -25.23 -12.09
CA TYR A 5 8.06 -24.95 -11.83
C TYR A 5 7.69 -25.17 -10.37
N SER A 6 8.56 -24.72 -9.47
CA SER A 6 8.32 -24.71 -8.04
C SER A 6 8.09 -23.29 -7.54
N PHE A 7 7.39 -23.17 -6.41
CA PHE A 7 7.28 -21.94 -5.65
C PHE A 7 7.98 -22.11 -4.31
N ASN A 8 9.18 -21.55 -4.21
CA ASN A 8 9.98 -21.57 -2.99
C ASN A 8 10.78 -20.27 -2.88
N PRO A 9 10.10 -19.12 -2.72
CA PRO A 9 10.78 -17.83 -2.64
C PRO A 9 11.63 -17.74 -1.36
N SER A 10 12.91 -17.43 -1.52
CA SER A 10 13.80 -17.06 -0.43
C SER A 10 13.97 -15.54 -0.38
N LEU A 11 13.74 -14.97 0.80
CA LEU A 11 14.04 -13.55 1.04
C LEU A 11 15.51 -13.41 1.39
N HIS A 12 16.26 -12.73 0.52
CA HIS A 12 17.65 -12.37 0.77
C HIS A 12 17.70 -10.95 1.34
N TRP A 13 18.02 -10.84 2.61
CA TRP A 13 18.16 -9.57 3.31
C TRP A 13 19.56 -9.02 3.12
N ASN A 14 19.71 -7.69 3.22
CA ASN A 14 21.03 -7.10 3.42
C ASN A 14 21.62 -7.63 4.75
N PRO A 15 22.87 -8.10 4.79
CA PRO A 15 23.45 -8.71 6.00
C PRO A 15 23.39 -7.83 7.26
N GLU A 16 23.57 -6.52 7.13
CA GLU A 16 23.48 -5.60 8.26
C GLU A 16 22.04 -5.46 8.76
N VAL A 17 21.08 -5.46 7.84
CA VAL A 17 19.64 -5.42 8.14
C VAL A 17 19.19 -6.73 8.79
N GLU A 18 19.68 -7.86 8.30
CA GLU A 18 19.43 -9.17 8.89
C GLU A 18 20.00 -9.28 10.31
N ASP A 19 21.23 -8.80 10.54
CA ASP A 19 21.84 -8.75 11.87
C ASP A 19 21.04 -7.85 12.81
N TYR A 20 20.62 -6.67 12.35
CA TYR A 20 19.77 -5.75 13.11
C TYR A 20 18.44 -6.41 13.54
N PHE A 21 17.73 -7.07 12.62
CA PHE A 21 16.49 -7.77 12.97
C PHE A 21 16.73 -9.02 13.81
N THR A 22 17.84 -9.73 13.59
CA THR A 22 18.23 -10.87 14.42
C THR A 22 18.49 -10.46 15.85
N LYS A 23 19.13 -9.30 16.07
CA LYS A 23 19.30 -8.72 17.41
C LYS A 23 17.97 -8.29 18.02
N ALA A 24 17.04 -7.77 17.22
CA ALA A 24 15.74 -7.31 17.70
C ALA A 24 14.76 -8.42 18.08
N TYR A 25 14.66 -9.47 17.26
CA TYR A 25 13.69 -10.56 17.44
C TYR A 25 14.29 -11.86 17.98
N GLY A 26 15.60 -12.03 17.83
CA GLY A 26 16.25 -13.34 17.90
C GLY A 26 16.23 -14.07 16.56
N ALA A 27 17.31 -14.78 16.25
CA ALA A 27 17.55 -15.42 14.94
C ALA A 27 16.40 -16.37 14.51
N GLN A 28 15.96 -17.24 15.42
CA GLN A 28 14.90 -18.20 15.11
C GLN A 28 13.55 -17.52 14.85
N HIS A 29 13.24 -16.45 15.58
CA HIS A 29 11.99 -15.72 15.39
C HIS A 29 12.01 -14.95 14.09
N PHE A 30 13.10 -14.22 13.81
CA PHE A 30 13.25 -13.48 12.56
C PHE A 30 13.22 -14.39 11.32
N ALA A 31 13.78 -15.60 11.41
CA ALA A 31 13.67 -16.59 10.33
C ALA A 31 12.20 -16.97 10.05
N ARG A 32 11.39 -17.20 11.09
CA ARG A 32 9.94 -17.47 10.92
C ARG A 32 9.18 -16.27 10.34
N ILE A 33 9.53 -15.06 10.76
CA ILE A 33 8.98 -13.82 10.19
C ILE A 33 9.30 -13.76 8.69
N SER A 34 10.56 -13.95 8.31
CA SER A 34 11.02 -13.94 6.92
C SER A 34 10.28 -14.96 6.05
N THR A 35 10.16 -16.20 6.51
CA THR A 35 9.38 -17.23 5.81
C THR A 35 7.91 -16.84 5.66
N SER A 36 7.31 -16.23 6.69
CA SER A 36 5.90 -15.82 6.64
C SER A 36 5.67 -14.61 5.74
N LEU A 37 6.65 -13.70 5.64
CA LEU A 37 6.61 -12.57 4.72
C LEU A 37 6.59 -13.02 3.25
N ALA A 38 7.23 -14.14 2.93
CA ALA A 38 7.32 -14.65 1.56
C ALA A 38 5.99 -15.19 0.99
N ARG A 39 5.00 -15.44 1.85
CA ARG A 39 3.68 -15.98 1.48
C ARG A 39 2.54 -15.01 1.79
N PRO A 40 1.43 -15.04 1.02
CA PRO A 40 0.23 -14.27 1.37
C PRO A 40 -0.35 -14.77 2.70
N SER A 41 -1.23 -13.97 3.29
CA SER A 41 -2.11 -14.44 4.36
C SER A 41 -3.02 -15.55 3.83
N SER A 42 -3.33 -16.53 4.68
CA SER A 42 -4.22 -17.66 4.37
C SER A 42 -5.70 -17.28 4.28
N TYR A 43 -6.03 -15.99 4.35
CA TYR A 43 -7.38 -15.48 4.21
C TYR A 43 -7.37 -14.08 3.58
N SER A 44 -8.49 -13.76 2.94
CA SER A 44 -8.83 -12.38 2.54
C SER A 44 -9.64 -11.74 3.66
N CYS A 45 -9.28 -10.51 4.03
CA CYS A 45 -9.94 -9.74 5.09
C CYS A 45 -10.77 -8.62 4.48
N ILE A 46 -12.07 -8.63 4.76
CA ILE A 46 -13.04 -7.70 4.20
C ILE A 46 -13.68 -6.91 5.34
N ARG A 47 -13.69 -5.58 5.19
CA ARG A 47 -14.46 -4.69 6.04
C ARG A 47 -15.82 -4.40 5.41
N VAL A 48 -16.90 -4.66 6.13
CA VAL A 48 -18.25 -4.29 5.69
C VAL A 48 -18.53 -2.82 5.97
N ASN A 49 -19.18 -2.14 5.03
CA ASN A 49 -19.76 -0.83 5.23
C ASN A 49 -21.10 -0.97 5.97
N THR A 50 -21.05 -0.85 7.30
CA THR A 50 -22.23 -1.02 8.17
C THR A 50 -23.30 0.05 7.98
N LEU A 51 -23.01 1.14 7.24
CA LEU A 51 -24.00 2.15 6.85
C LEU A 51 -24.84 1.71 5.65
N LYS A 52 -24.37 0.74 4.86
CA LYS A 52 -25.07 0.24 3.65
C LYS A 52 -25.59 -1.19 3.80
N SER A 53 -24.88 -2.06 4.50
CA SER A 53 -25.27 -3.47 4.65
C SER A 53 -24.81 -4.06 5.98
N THR A 54 -25.48 -5.12 6.42
CA THR A 54 -25.03 -5.97 7.53
C THR A 54 -24.02 -7.01 7.05
N SER A 55 -23.21 -7.55 7.98
CA SER A 55 -22.26 -8.61 7.64
C SER A 55 -22.97 -9.90 7.19
N ASP A 56 -24.12 -10.24 7.75
CA ASP A 56 -24.90 -11.42 7.33
C ASP A 56 -25.38 -11.31 5.88
N ASN A 57 -25.92 -10.16 5.49
CA ASN A 57 -26.35 -9.92 4.11
C ASN A 57 -25.17 -9.95 3.12
N VAL A 58 -24.02 -9.40 3.51
CA VAL A 58 -22.80 -9.49 2.70
C VAL A 58 -22.34 -10.94 2.55
N ILE A 59 -22.33 -11.73 3.64
CA ILE A 59 -21.98 -13.15 3.60
C ILE A 59 -22.91 -13.91 2.64
N GLU A 60 -24.22 -13.68 2.72
CA GLU A 60 -25.19 -14.32 1.83
C GLU A 60 -24.92 -14.01 0.35
N LYS A 61 -24.73 -12.72 0.03
CA LYS A 61 -24.38 -12.27 -1.33
C LYS A 61 -23.06 -12.89 -1.82
N LEU A 62 -22.03 -12.93 -0.98
CA LEU A 62 -20.74 -13.51 -1.31
C LEU A 62 -20.85 -15.02 -1.55
N LEU A 63 -21.59 -15.74 -0.71
CA LEU A 63 -21.83 -17.18 -0.90
C LEU A 63 -22.55 -17.46 -2.22
N LYS A 64 -23.49 -16.61 -2.62
CA LYS A 64 -24.17 -16.73 -3.93
C LYS A 64 -23.17 -16.55 -5.08
N ILE A 65 -22.37 -15.49 -5.06
CA ILE A 65 -21.37 -15.18 -6.09
C ILE A 65 -20.30 -16.29 -6.19
N LEU A 66 -19.85 -16.82 -5.06
CA LEU A 66 -18.86 -17.90 -5.03
C LEU A 66 -19.42 -19.22 -5.60
N ARG A 67 -20.70 -19.53 -5.35
CA ARG A 67 -21.37 -20.69 -5.96
C ARG A 67 -21.51 -20.55 -7.48
N GLU A 68 -21.91 -19.37 -7.95
CA GLU A 68 -22.05 -19.09 -9.39
C GLU A 68 -20.71 -19.22 -10.13
N ARG A 69 -19.62 -18.66 -9.55
CA ARG A 69 -18.26 -18.79 -10.12
C ARG A 69 -17.74 -20.23 -10.11
N GLY A 70 -18.14 -21.05 -9.13
CA GLY A 70 -17.81 -22.47 -9.09
C GLY A 70 -18.47 -23.26 -10.23
N GLN A 71 -19.68 -22.87 -10.66
CA GLN A 71 -20.42 -23.55 -11.73
C GLN A 71 -19.95 -23.17 -13.14
N GLU A 72 -19.55 -21.92 -13.37
CA GLU A 72 -18.98 -21.47 -14.65
C GLU A 72 -17.61 -22.10 -14.98
N GLY A 73 -16.88 -22.59 -13.96
CA GLY A 73 -15.62 -23.31 -14.14
C GLY A 73 -15.78 -24.69 -14.79
N ASP A 74 -16.92 -25.35 -14.56
CA ASP A 74 -17.18 -26.72 -15.01
C ASP A 74 -17.93 -26.79 -16.36
N THR A 75 -18.60 -25.71 -16.79
CA THR A 75 -19.49 -25.74 -17.98
C THR A 75 -18.78 -25.59 -19.33
N ILE A 76 -17.44 -25.47 -19.36
CA ILE A 76 -16.68 -25.35 -20.63
C ILE A 76 -16.36 -26.72 -21.27
N ASN A 77 -16.57 -27.83 -20.55
CA ASN A 77 -16.38 -29.18 -21.09
C ASN A 77 -17.70 -29.96 -21.10
N THR A 78 -18.52 -29.77 -22.13
CA THR A 78 -19.38 -30.82 -22.72
C THR A 78 -20.18 -30.24 -23.88
N SER A 79 -19.63 -30.37 -25.08
CA SER A 79 -20.41 -30.28 -26.31
C SER A 79 -20.03 -31.43 -27.24
N SER A 80 -20.75 -32.54 -27.13
CA SER A 80 -21.10 -33.40 -28.28
C SER A 80 -21.99 -34.57 -27.87
N THR A 81 -23.12 -34.65 -28.58
CA THR A 81 -23.84 -35.86 -29.05
C THR A 81 -24.67 -36.71 -28.09
N ASP A 82 -25.98 -36.62 -28.37
CA ASP A 82 -26.94 -37.69 -28.62
C ASP A 82 -27.86 -38.21 -27.51
N SER A 83 -29.13 -38.25 -27.94
CA SER A 83 -30.36 -38.67 -27.29
C SER A 83 -30.51 -40.19 -27.18
N GLU A 84 -31.07 -40.66 -26.06
CA GLU A 84 -32.30 -41.47 -25.94
C GLU A 84 -32.29 -42.37 -24.69
N ASN A 85 -33.42 -42.34 -23.97
CA ASN A 85 -34.03 -43.33 -23.05
C ASN A 85 -33.14 -44.39 -22.37
N PHE A 86 -33.19 -44.46 -21.02
CA PHE A 86 -33.70 -45.63 -20.29
C PHE A 86 -33.92 -45.32 -18.79
N SER A 87 -35.00 -45.88 -18.27
CA SER A 87 -35.50 -45.83 -16.89
C SER A 87 -34.68 -46.66 -15.89
N GLU A 88 -34.73 -46.25 -14.62
CA GLU A 88 -34.56 -47.01 -13.36
C GLU A 88 -33.51 -48.13 -13.29
N ALA A 89 -32.45 -47.88 -12.50
CA ALA A 89 -31.99 -48.82 -11.47
C ALA A 89 -31.02 -48.12 -10.50
N ILE A 90 -31.41 -48.08 -9.23
CA ILE A 90 -30.57 -47.74 -8.09
C ILE A 90 -29.57 -48.89 -7.90
N VAL A 91 -28.28 -48.63 -8.11
CA VAL A 91 -27.19 -49.47 -7.59
C VAL A 91 -26.08 -48.56 -7.08
N GLU A 92 -25.87 -48.61 -5.77
CA GLU A 92 -24.72 -48.06 -5.08
C GLU A 92 -23.43 -48.75 -5.58
N SER A 93 -22.48 -47.98 -6.07
CA SER A 93 -21.08 -48.42 -6.08
C SER A 93 -20.14 -47.22 -5.98
N ASN A 94 -19.33 -47.25 -4.92
CA ASN A 94 -18.32 -46.29 -4.53
C ASN A 94 -17.35 -45.92 -5.66
N GLY A 95 -17.31 -44.61 -5.97
CA GLY A 95 -16.23 -43.98 -6.74
C GLY A 95 -16.18 -42.50 -6.35
N SER A 96 -15.22 -42.12 -5.51
CA SER A 96 -15.10 -40.77 -4.94
C SER A 96 -14.71 -39.75 -6.01
N SER A 97 -15.69 -39.28 -6.77
CA SER A 97 -15.58 -38.03 -7.51
C SER A 97 -15.64 -36.89 -6.49
N LYS A 98 -14.51 -36.21 -6.26
CA LYS A 98 -14.43 -35.02 -5.39
C LYS A 98 -15.30 -33.91 -5.99
N ARG A 99 -16.58 -33.90 -5.63
CA ARG A 99 -17.44 -32.72 -5.72
C ARG A 99 -16.79 -31.61 -4.89
N THR A 100 -16.36 -30.53 -5.50
CA THR A 100 -15.94 -29.32 -4.78
C THR A 100 -17.18 -28.63 -4.23
N ASN A 101 -17.68 -29.13 -3.09
CA ASN A 101 -18.55 -28.35 -2.23
C ASN A 101 -17.75 -27.12 -1.78
N PHE A 102 -18.01 -25.95 -2.37
CA PHE A 102 -17.65 -24.68 -1.75
C PHE A 102 -18.49 -24.56 -0.47
N ASP A 103 -17.99 -25.17 0.60
CA ASP A 103 -18.65 -25.20 1.89
C ASP A 103 -18.79 -23.77 2.44
N ALA A 104 -19.95 -23.49 3.03
CA ALA A 104 -20.18 -22.30 3.87
C ALA A 104 -19.13 -22.12 4.99
N LYS A 105 -18.30 -23.14 5.26
CA LYS A 105 -17.14 -23.12 6.16
C LYS A 105 -15.97 -22.25 5.68
N SER A 106 -16.00 -21.73 4.44
CA SER A 106 -14.94 -20.88 3.89
C SER A 106 -15.04 -19.41 4.30
N ILE A 107 -16.20 -18.96 4.77
CA ILE A 107 -16.44 -17.58 5.21
C ILE A 107 -16.71 -17.56 6.70
N SER A 108 -16.03 -16.69 7.44
CA SER A 108 -16.28 -16.48 8.88
C SER A 108 -16.29 -15.00 9.23
N LYS A 109 -17.04 -14.65 10.28
CA LYS A 109 -16.92 -13.32 10.90
C LYS A 109 -15.67 -13.29 11.77
N CYS A 110 -15.13 -12.10 11.98
CA CYS A 110 -14.03 -11.90 12.88
C CYS A 110 -14.45 -12.24 14.33
N PRO A 111 -13.65 -13.05 15.06
CA PRO A 111 -14.04 -13.53 16.38
C PRO A 111 -13.82 -12.48 17.48
N PHE A 112 -13.13 -11.37 17.18
CA PHE A 112 -12.83 -10.33 18.16
C PHE A 112 -14.06 -9.46 18.43
N PRO A 113 -14.41 -9.18 19.70
CA PRO A 113 -15.53 -8.31 20.05
C PRO A 113 -15.44 -6.94 19.37
N GLY A 114 -16.57 -6.44 18.87
CA GLY A 114 -16.65 -5.16 18.15
C GLY A 114 -16.17 -5.19 16.69
N LEU A 115 -15.73 -6.34 16.18
CA LEU A 115 -15.32 -6.54 14.79
C LEU A 115 -16.21 -7.53 14.01
N ASP A 116 -17.44 -7.76 14.45
CA ASP A 116 -18.42 -8.67 13.83
C ASP A 116 -18.81 -8.29 12.37
N TYR A 117 -18.49 -7.07 11.96
CA TYR A 117 -18.63 -6.56 10.59
C TYR A 117 -17.38 -6.79 9.72
N VAL A 118 -16.34 -7.44 10.26
CA VAL A 118 -15.16 -7.88 9.52
C VAL A 118 -15.34 -9.34 9.13
N ILE A 119 -15.14 -9.66 7.85
CA ILE A 119 -15.35 -10.98 7.28
C ILE A 119 -14.01 -11.52 6.78
N PHE A 120 -13.74 -12.78 7.11
CA PHE A 120 -12.61 -13.55 6.58
C PHE A 120 -13.10 -14.56 5.56
N ILE A 121 -12.41 -14.62 4.43
CA ILE A 121 -12.59 -15.66 3.42
C ILE A 121 -11.32 -16.47 3.35
N LYS A 122 -11.40 -17.72 3.79
CA LYS A 122 -10.26 -18.64 3.85
C LYS A 122 -9.77 -18.95 2.43
N GLY A 123 -8.48 -18.76 2.22
CA GLY A 123 -7.75 -19.23 1.05
C GLY A 123 -7.04 -20.54 1.32
N SER A 124 -6.34 -21.05 0.31
CA SER A 124 -5.55 -22.27 0.39
C SER A 124 -4.22 -22.13 -0.36
N GLY A 125 -3.26 -23.00 -0.06
CA GLY A 125 -1.92 -23.02 -0.66
C GLY A 125 -0.79 -23.04 0.38
N PRO A 126 0.47 -23.24 -0.03
CA PRO A 126 0.90 -23.37 -1.42
C PRO A 126 0.48 -24.72 -2.03
N HIS A 127 -0.05 -24.69 -3.26
CA HIS A 127 -0.41 -25.88 -4.04
C HIS A 127 0.73 -26.24 -4.98
N ALA A 128 1.03 -27.54 -5.07
CA ALA A 128 1.90 -28.05 -6.13
C ALA A 128 1.12 -28.02 -7.45
N ILE A 129 1.65 -27.30 -8.44
CA ILE A 129 1.05 -27.21 -9.77
C ILE A 129 1.98 -27.89 -10.75
N GLU A 130 1.55 -29.02 -11.27
CA GLU A 130 2.22 -29.69 -12.37
C GLU A 130 1.90 -28.94 -13.67
N TYR A 131 2.94 -28.56 -14.39
CA TYR A 131 2.80 -28.07 -15.76
C TYR A 131 3.09 -29.23 -16.70
N GLU A 132 2.03 -29.94 -17.08
CA GLU A 132 2.11 -31.06 -18.01
C GLU A 132 2.63 -30.58 -19.38
N GLN A 133 3.65 -31.25 -19.89
CA GLN A 133 4.17 -31.01 -21.23
C GLN A 133 3.30 -31.78 -22.21
N GLU A 134 2.50 -31.09 -23.02
CA GLU A 134 1.91 -31.71 -24.21
C GLU A 134 3.04 -32.09 -25.17
N GLU A 135 3.13 -33.38 -25.51
CA GLU A 135 4.14 -33.89 -26.44
C GLU A 135 4.12 -33.09 -27.76
N GLY A 136 5.27 -32.48 -28.10
CA GLY A 136 5.46 -31.75 -29.35
C GLY A 136 5.08 -30.27 -29.35
N LYS A 137 4.53 -29.69 -28.27
CA LYS A 137 4.27 -28.25 -28.19
C LYS A 137 5.29 -27.50 -27.30
N PRO A 138 5.81 -26.35 -27.76
CA PRO A 138 6.72 -25.54 -26.94
C PRO A 138 5.96 -24.90 -25.77
N LEU A 139 6.55 -24.99 -24.58
CA LEU A 139 6.06 -24.34 -23.36
C LEU A 139 5.91 -22.83 -23.58
N LYS A 140 4.70 -22.31 -23.33
CA LYS A 140 4.43 -20.87 -23.41
C LYS A 140 4.50 -20.28 -22.02
N GLU A 141 5.29 -19.23 -21.88
CA GLU A 141 5.57 -18.60 -20.59
C GLU A 141 5.23 -17.11 -20.64
N VAL A 142 4.81 -16.59 -19.49
CA VAL A 142 4.62 -15.18 -19.22
C VAL A 142 5.40 -14.82 -17.97
N ILE A 143 6.24 -13.80 -18.06
CA ILE A 143 6.95 -13.25 -16.90
C ILE A 143 6.30 -11.94 -16.51
N VAL A 144 5.93 -11.83 -15.24
CA VAL A 144 5.32 -10.64 -14.66
C VAL A 144 6.28 -9.92 -13.72
N SER A 145 6.03 -8.63 -13.49
CA SER A 145 6.75 -7.88 -12.46
C SER A 145 6.42 -8.40 -11.06
N ARG A 146 7.35 -8.24 -10.12
CA ARG A 146 7.15 -8.58 -8.71
C ARG A 146 5.85 -8.04 -8.13
N LYS A 147 5.53 -6.76 -8.34
CA LYS A 147 4.28 -6.16 -7.82
C LYS A 147 3.02 -6.82 -8.41
N CYS A 148 3.08 -7.21 -9.68
CA CYS A 148 1.99 -7.96 -10.31
C CYS A 148 1.87 -9.36 -9.69
N ALA A 149 3.00 -10.05 -9.49
CA ALA A 149 3.03 -11.37 -8.87
C ALA A 149 2.47 -11.35 -7.43
N GLU A 150 2.90 -10.40 -6.60
CA GLU A 150 2.38 -10.24 -5.23
C GLU A 150 0.86 -10.00 -5.21
N ALA A 151 0.30 -9.32 -6.23
CA ALA A 151 -1.14 -9.18 -6.38
C ALA A 151 -1.82 -10.48 -6.86
N VAL A 152 -1.20 -11.21 -7.79
CA VAL A 152 -1.70 -12.51 -8.29
C VAL A 152 -1.72 -13.56 -7.18
N LEU A 153 -0.70 -13.58 -6.31
CA LEU A 153 -0.65 -14.41 -5.11
C LEU A 153 -1.75 -14.06 -4.09
N ARG A 154 -2.35 -12.86 -4.17
CA ARG A 154 -3.53 -12.44 -3.41
C ARG A 154 -4.86 -12.66 -4.17
N GLY A 155 -4.85 -13.40 -5.28
CA GLY A 155 -6.04 -13.75 -6.06
C GLY A 155 -6.30 -12.86 -7.29
N ALA A 156 -5.48 -11.86 -7.58
CA ALA A 156 -5.67 -10.99 -8.74
C ALA A 156 -5.45 -11.72 -10.08
N GLN A 157 -6.03 -11.21 -11.16
CA GLN A 157 -5.66 -11.60 -12.52
C GLN A 157 -4.35 -10.91 -12.96
N VAL A 158 -3.70 -11.42 -14.00
CA VAL A 158 -2.54 -10.72 -14.58
C VAL A 158 -3.06 -9.64 -15.51
N PHE A 159 -2.83 -8.38 -15.16
CA PHE A 159 -3.18 -7.24 -16.00
C PHE A 159 -2.02 -6.82 -16.90
N VAL A 160 -2.35 -6.27 -18.07
CA VAL A 160 -1.39 -5.86 -19.12
C VAL A 160 -0.18 -5.06 -18.60
N PRO A 161 -0.33 -4.05 -17.71
CA PRO A 161 0.83 -3.29 -17.22
C PRO A 161 1.82 -4.13 -16.41
N GLY A 162 1.40 -5.27 -15.87
CA GLY A 162 2.22 -6.15 -15.05
C GLY A 162 3.07 -7.13 -15.85
N VAL A 163 2.79 -7.34 -17.14
CA VAL A 163 3.54 -8.27 -17.99
C VAL A 163 4.84 -7.63 -18.48
N LEU A 164 5.97 -8.31 -18.23
CA LEU A 164 7.30 -7.89 -18.65
C LEU A 164 7.76 -8.63 -19.90
N ALA A 165 7.60 -9.95 -19.95
CA ALA A 165 8.04 -10.78 -21.07
C ALA A 165 7.04 -11.90 -21.34
N CYS A 166 7.02 -12.41 -22.57
CA CYS A 166 6.29 -13.64 -22.90
C CYS A 166 6.90 -14.33 -24.11
N SER A 167 6.60 -15.61 -24.32
CA SER A 167 7.05 -16.37 -25.49
C SER A 167 6.60 -15.73 -26.82
N ALA A 168 7.36 -15.95 -27.90
CA ALA A 168 7.17 -15.28 -29.19
C ALA A 168 5.78 -15.54 -29.82
N HIS A 169 5.26 -16.77 -29.71
CA HIS A 169 4.04 -17.24 -30.36
C HIS A 169 2.84 -17.35 -29.41
N VAL A 170 2.74 -16.41 -28.48
CA VAL A 170 1.59 -16.30 -27.58
C VAL A 170 0.43 -15.62 -28.32
N GLU A 171 -0.65 -16.38 -28.50
CA GLU A 171 -1.93 -15.99 -29.05
C GLU A 171 -3.02 -16.02 -27.99
N LYS A 172 -4.10 -15.27 -28.21
CA LYS A 172 -5.26 -15.28 -27.30
C LYS A 172 -5.83 -16.71 -27.19
N GLY A 173 -6.07 -17.15 -25.97
CA GLY A 173 -6.59 -18.49 -25.68
C GLY A 173 -5.51 -19.51 -25.33
N ASP A 174 -4.23 -19.17 -25.50
CA ASP A 174 -3.13 -20.04 -25.10
C ASP A 174 -3.08 -20.26 -23.61
N PHE A 175 -2.77 -21.50 -23.23
CA PHE A 175 -2.41 -21.85 -21.87
C PHE A 175 -0.93 -21.52 -21.61
N VAL A 176 -0.65 -20.79 -20.54
CA VAL A 176 0.70 -20.29 -20.24
C VAL A 176 1.08 -20.51 -18.79
N SER A 177 2.36 -20.78 -18.55
CA SER A 177 2.95 -20.68 -17.21
C SER A 177 3.21 -19.22 -16.87
N VAL A 178 3.06 -18.87 -15.60
CA VAL A 178 3.30 -17.51 -15.11
C VAL A 178 4.35 -17.55 -14.01
N SER A 179 5.45 -16.85 -14.25
CA SER A 179 6.57 -16.72 -13.31
C SER A 179 6.91 -15.26 -13.03
N VAL A 180 7.65 -15.03 -11.96
CA VAL A 180 8.00 -13.69 -11.49
C VAL A 180 9.40 -13.29 -11.93
N ALA A 181 9.55 -12.03 -12.34
CA ALA A 181 10.86 -11.40 -12.37
C ALA A 181 11.10 -10.63 -11.06
N VAL A 182 12.17 -11.02 -10.35
CA VAL A 182 12.62 -10.38 -9.11
C VAL A 182 13.88 -9.57 -9.41
N GLU A 183 14.05 -8.47 -8.69
CA GLU A 183 15.20 -7.60 -8.80
C GLU A 183 16.51 -8.32 -8.38
N GLN A 184 17.55 -8.16 -9.19
CA GLN A 184 18.89 -8.70 -9.01
C GLN A 184 19.90 -7.56 -8.81
N PRO A 185 21.02 -7.79 -8.11
CA PRO A 185 22.05 -6.76 -7.95
C PRO A 185 22.67 -6.42 -9.31
N ASP A 186 22.78 -5.13 -9.62
CA ASP A 186 23.46 -4.65 -10.82
C ASP A 186 24.95 -4.33 -10.55
N SER A 187 25.70 -4.10 -11.62
CA SER A 187 27.14 -3.79 -11.54
C SER A 187 27.46 -2.45 -10.88
N GLU A 188 26.49 -1.57 -10.72
CA GLU A 188 26.62 -0.25 -10.10
C GLU A 188 26.17 -0.24 -8.62
N GLY A 189 25.86 -1.41 -8.04
CA GLY A 189 25.38 -1.55 -6.67
C GLY A 189 23.91 -1.20 -6.48
N GLY A 190 23.15 -1.05 -7.57
CA GLY A 190 21.71 -0.92 -7.59
C GLY A 190 20.99 -2.26 -7.74
N TRP A 191 19.67 -2.19 -7.87
CA TRP A 191 18.80 -3.35 -8.07
C TRP A 191 18.03 -3.21 -9.38
N GLY A 192 18.07 -4.24 -10.21
CA GLY A 192 17.45 -4.25 -11.53
C GLY A 192 16.93 -5.62 -11.92
N ILE A 193 15.88 -5.67 -12.73
CA ILE A 193 15.26 -6.94 -13.15
C ILE A 193 16.06 -7.60 -14.31
N GLY A 194 17.07 -6.93 -14.85
CA GLY A 194 17.86 -7.46 -15.98
C GLY A 194 17.09 -7.62 -17.31
N MET A 195 15.79 -7.27 -17.35
CA MET A 195 14.93 -7.39 -18.53
C MET A 195 14.13 -6.12 -18.80
N THR A 196 13.79 -5.91 -20.08
CA THR A 196 12.94 -4.81 -20.51
C THR A 196 11.53 -5.30 -20.80
N ARG A 197 10.53 -4.42 -20.65
CA ARG A 197 9.15 -4.76 -21.02
C ARG A 197 9.08 -5.00 -22.53
N GLY A 198 8.61 -6.18 -22.92
CA GLY A 198 8.56 -6.63 -24.30
C GLY A 198 9.66 -7.63 -24.65
N THR A 199 10.47 -8.12 -23.69
CA THR A 199 11.39 -9.23 -23.96
C THR A 199 10.65 -10.45 -24.52
N VAL A 200 11.26 -11.10 -25.51
CA VAL A 200 10.78 -12.36 -26.11
C VAL A 200 11.45 -13.51 -25.39
N LEU A 201 10.66 -14.46 -24.89
CA LEU A 201 11.19 -15.68 -24.26
C LEU A 201 11.37 -16.77 -25.31
N LEU A 202 12.55 -17.39 -25.34
CA LEU A 202 12.86 -18.47 -26.28
C LEU A 202 12.37 -19.83 -25.78
N GLY A 203 12.20 -19.99 -24.47
CA GLY A 203 11.63 -21.20 -23.86
C GLY A 203 12.56 -22.43 -23.86
N SER A 204 13.78 -22.30 -24.42
CA SER A 204 14.81 -23.33 -24.46
C SER A 204 15.82 -23.16 -23.32
N GLN A 205 16.54 -24.23 -22.95
CA GLN A 205 17.63 -24.19 -21.95
C GLN A 205 18.76 -23.21 -22.31
N THR A 206 18.83 -22.77 -23.57
CA THR A 206 19.77 -21.78 -24.07
C THR A 206 19.32 -20.33 -23.86
N ASP A 207 18.10 -20.09 -23.35
CA ASP A 207 17.63 -18.77 -22.96
C ASP A 207 18.48 -18.28 -21.77
N PRO A 208 19.20 -17.15 -21.85
CA PRO A 208 20.01 -16.63 -20.74
C PRO A 208 19.21 -16.45 -19.45
N LEU A 209 17.90 -16.18 -19.58
CA LEU A 209 17.00 -15.97 -18.46
C LEU A 209 16.40 -17.29 -17.95
N TYR A 210 16.75 -18.46 -18.49
CA TYR A 210 16.09 -19.74 -18.21
C TYR A 210 16.18 -20.16 -16.73
N CYS A 211 17.36 -20.00 -16.12
CA CYS A 211 17.64 -20.46 -14.75
C CYS A 211 17.23 -19.46 -13.67
N GLU A 212 17.16 -18.17 -13.98
CA GLU A 212 16.83 -17.09 -13.02
C GLU A 212 15.39 -17.15 -12.46
N ARG A 213 14.60 -18.15 -12.89
CA ARG A 213 13.16 -18.27 -12.62
C ARG A 213 12.81 -19.44 -11.68
N SER A 214 13.79 -20.24 -11.26
CA SER A 214 13.56 -21.40 -10.39
C SER A 214 13.00 -20.94 -9.03
N GLY A 215 11.95 -21.59 -8.53
CA GLY A 215 11.30 -21.22 -7.27
C GLY A 215 10.36 -20.02 -7.33
N LEU A 216 10.18 -19.38 -8.50
CA LEU A 216 9.37 -18.17 -8.68
C LEU A 216 8.15 -18.38 -9.60
N TYR A 217 7.69 -19.61 -9.71
CA TYR A 217 6.50 -19.95 -10.48
C TYR A 217 5.23 -19.73 -9.64
N ILE A 218 4.26 -18.97 -10.15
CA ILE A 218 3.07 -18.56 -9.37
C ILE A 218 1.76 -19.18 -9.86
N GLY A 219 1.79 -19.87 -11.00
CA GLY A 219 0.67 -20.65 -11.50
C GLY A 219 0.51 -20.63 -13.02
N GLN A 220 -0.63 -21.12 -13.49
CA GLN A 220 -1.03 -21.17 -14.89
C GLN A 220 -2.24 -20.30 -15.17
N GLY A 221 -2.38 -19.87 -16.42
CA GLY A 221 -3.59 -19.24 -16.87
C GLY A 221 -3.78 -19.28 -18.39
N THR A 222 -4.93 -18.76 -18.81
CA THR A 222 -5.27 -18.58 -20.22
C THR A 222 -5.02 -17.13 -20.62
N THR A 223 -4.31 -16.91 -21.71
CA THR A 223 -4.06 -15.57 -22.23
C THR A 223 -5.32 -14.97 -22.84
N MET A 224 -5.57 -13.69 -22.55
CA MET A 224 -6.74 -12.96 -23.04
C MET A 224 -6.44 -12.09 -24.26
N LEU A 225 -5.15 -11.93 -24.57
CA LEU A 225 -4.62 -11.12 -25.65
C LEU A 225 -3.42 -11.86 -26.27
N SER A 226 -3.19 -11.68 -27.57
CA SER A 226 -1.93 -12.09 -28.21
C SER A 226 -0.77 -11.26 -27.67
N ARG A 227 0.46 -11.72 -27.89
CA ARG A 227 1.69 -10.97 -27.54
C ARG A 227 1.65 -9.52 -28.06
N ALA A 228 1.28 -9.34 -29.32
CA ALA A 228 1.16 -8.00 -29.92
C ALA A 228 0.13 -7.14 -29.16
N GLY A 229 -0.99 -7.73 -28.75
CA GLY A 229 -2.01 -7.08 -27.92
C GLY A 229 -1.46 -6.67 -26.55
N ILE A 230 -0.84 -7.60 -25.82
CA ILE A 230 -0.28 -7.39 -24.48
C ILE A 230 0.67 -6.18 -24.45
N PHE A 231 1.55 -6.05 -25.43
CA PHE A 231 2.55 -4.97 -25.41
C PHE A 231 2.08 -3.65 -26.05
N ARG A 232 0.98 -3.65 -26.79
CA ARG A 232 0.41 -2.46 -27.45
C ARG A 232 -0.65 -1.74 -26.61
N VAL A 233 -1.49 -2.47 -25.87
CA VAL A 233 -2.57 -1.85 -25.07
C VAL A 233 -2.05 -1.39 -23.72
N SER A 234 -2.75 -0.42 -23.10
CA SER A 234 -2.36 0.16 -21.81
C SER A 234 -3.11 -0.42 -20.61
N ARG A 235 -4.21 -1.14 -20.84
CA ARG A 235 -5.09 -1.71 -19.81
C ARG A 235 -5.74 -3.01 -20.33
N GLY A 236 -6.32 -3.77 -19.41
CA GLY A 236 -6.99 -5.03 -19.69
C GLY A 236 -6.33 -6.21 -18.97
N VAL A 237 -7.05 -7.33 -18.92
CA VAL A 237 -6.51 -8.60 -18.44
C VAL A 237 -5.62 -9.18 -19.54
N ALA A 238 -4.39 -9.53 -19.20
CA ALA A 238 -3.45 -10.21 -20.09
C ALA A 238 -3.54 -11.73 -19.93
N VAL A 239 -3.59 -12.22 -18.69
CA VAL A 239 -3.75 -13.64 -18.38
C VAL A 239 -4.84 -13.81 -17.33
N HIS A 240 -5.82 -14.63 -17.66
CA HIS A 240 -6.81 -15.13 -16.72
C HIS A 240 -6.23 -16.37 -16.04
N MET A 241 -5.77 -16.21 -14.81
CA MET A 241 -5.17 -17.28 -14.00
C MET A 241 -6.23 -18.32 -13.63
N ARG A 242 -5.88 -19.59 -13.85
CA ARG A 242 -6.74 -20.77 -13.59
C ARG A 242 -6.23 -21.53 -12.38
N ASN A 243 -4.99 -22.01 -12.44
CA ASN A 243 -4.35 -22.77 -11.36
C ASN A 243 -3.31 -21.88 -10.69
N ARG A 244 -3.41 -21.69 -9.37
CA ARG A 244 -2.55 -20.76 -8.62
C ARG A 244 -1.88 -21.47 -7.46
N VAL A 245 -0.64 -21.10 -7.16
CA VAL A 245 0.05 -21.63 -5.98
C VAL A 245 -0.73 -21.27 -4.72
N TYR A 246 -1.27 -20.05 -4.65
CA TYR A 246 -2.22 -19.65 -3.60
C TYR A 246 -3.57 -19.34 -4.21
N GLU A 247 -4.59 -19.97 -3.67
CA GLU A 247 -5.97 -19.81 -4.09
C GLU A 247 -6.68 -18.87 -3.12
N LEU A 248 -6.76 -17.61 -3.52
CA LEU A 248 -7.50 -16.56 -2.84
C LEU A 248 -8.54 -15.99 -3.81
N SER A 249 -9.71 -15.66 -3.27
CA SER A 249 -10.81 -15.11 -4.07
C SER A 249 -10.47 -13.72 -4.60
N SER A 250 -10.85 -13.45 -5.86
CA SER A 250 -10.76 -12.11 -6.45
C SER A 250 -12.01 -11.30 -6.12
N PHE A 251 -11.82 -10.14 -5.49
CA PHE A 251 -12.88 -9.20 -5.11
C PHE A 251 -12.95 -7.96 -6.01
N ASN A 252 -12.35 -8.01 -7.20
CA ASN A 252 -12.44 -6.90 -8.13
C ASN A 252 -13.89 -6.69 -8.58
N ASP A 253 -14.38 -5.44 -8.46
CA ASP A 253 -15.73 -5.01 -8.85
C ASP A 253 -16.88 -5.81 -8.19
N LEU A 254 -16.69 -6.29 -6.96
CA LEU A 254 -17.72 -6.99 -6.18
C LEU A 254 -18.28 -6.10 -5.07
N LEU A 255 -19.62 -6.05 -4.96
CA LEU A 255 -20.35 -5.39 -3.88
C LEU A 255 -19.86 -3.95 -3.62
N GLU A 256 -19.72 -3.17 -4.70
CA GLU A 256 -19.13 -1.83 -4.69
C GLU A 256 -19.79 -0.94 -3.63
N GLY A 257 -18.97 -0.32 -2.79
CA GLY A 257 -19.42 0.52 -1.67
C GLY A 257 -19.99 -0.22 -0.46
N GLU A 258 -20.41 -1.50 -0.57
CA GLU A 258 -20.85 -2.31 0.59
C GLU A 258 -19.67 -2.97 1.31
N ILE A 259 -18.56 -3.23 0.61
CA ILE A 259 -17.37 -3.88 1.17
C ILE A 259 -16.09 -3.14 0.80
N PHE A 260 -15.05 -3.34 1.60
CA PHE A 260 -13.70 -2.86 1.30
C PHE A 260 -12.66 -3.89 1.73
N LEU A 261 -11.77 -4.28 0.82
CA LEU A 261 -10.68 -5.22 1.13
C LEU A 261 -9.61 -4.51 1.96
N GLN A 262 -9.43 -4.94 3.20
CA GLN A 262 -8.54 -4.26 4.15
C GLN A 262 -7.96 -5.24 5.15
N ASN A 263 -6.66 -5.16 5.39
CA ASN A 263 -5.98 -6.01 6.36
C ASN A 263 -6.52 -5.75 7.78
N LEU A 264 -6.71 -6.81 8.56
CA LEU A 264 -7.21 -6.74 9.94
C LEU A 264 -6.49 -5.69 10.82
N PRO A 265 -5.13 -5.61 10.84
CA PRO A 265 -4.44 -4.62 11.67
C PRO A 265 -4.80 -3.18 11.33
N SER A 266 -5.09 -2.88 10.05
CA SER A 266 -5.51 -1.55 9.64
C SER A 266 -6.92 -1.19 10.09
N ILE A 267 -7.80 -2.18 10.26
CA ILE A 267 -9.14 -2.00 10.85
C ILE A 267 -9.00 -1.77 12.35
N VAL A 268 -8.16 -2.56 13.02
CA VAL A 268 -7.86 -2.39 14.46
C VAL A 268 -7.26 -1.00 14.74
N ALA A 269 -6.42 -0.47 13.87
CA ALA A 269 -5.88 0.89 14.03
C ALA A 269 -6.97 1.98 14.02
N ALA A 270 -8.00 1.83 13.19
CA ALA A 270 -9.14 2.74 13.17
C ALA A 270 -9.99 2.62 14.46
N HIS A 271 -10.13 1.42 15.00
CA HIS A 271 -10.79 1.19 16.30
C HIS A 271 -9.98 1.72 17.48
N ALA A 272 -8.67 1.56 17.47
CA ALA A 272 -7.79 2.07 18.53
C ALA A 272 -7.90 3.59 18.68
N LEU A 273 -8.19 4.30 17.59
CA LEU A 273 -8.45 5.74 17.59
C LEU A 273 -9.73 6.11 18.35
N ASP A 274 -10.67 5.17 18.47
CA ASP A 274 -11.95 5.30 19.18
C ASP A 274 -12.72 6.59 18.81
N PRO A 275 -13.02 6.80 17.51
CA PRO A 275 -13.62 8.03 17.03
C PRO A 275 -15.10 8.14 17.43
N GLN A 276 -15.51 9.28 17.97
CA GLN A 276 -16.91 9.50 18.38
C GLN A 276 -17.67 10.32 17.33
N PRO A 277 -18.99 10.07 17.17
CA PRO A 277 -19.85 10.92 16.34
C PRO A 277 -19.76 12.41 16.73
N GLY A 278 -19.62 13.29 15.75
CA GLY A 278 -19.55 14.74 15.94
C GLY A 278 -18.14 15.29 16.16
N GLU A 279 -17.14 14.44 16.35
CA GLU A 279 -15.76 14.89 16.54
C GLU A 279 -15.08 15.32 15.24
N ARG A 280 -14.00 16.06 15.40
CA ARG A 280 -13.11 16.53 14.33
C ARG A 280 -11.82 15.73 14.33
N ILE A 281 -11.60 14.95 13.27
CA ILE A 281 -10.50 13.99 13.16
C ILE A 281 -9.57 14.33 11.99
N LEU A 282 -8.27 14.14 12.18
CA LEU A 282 -7.27 14.26 11.12
C LEU A 282 -6.66 12.90 10.80
N ASP A 283 -6.69 12.51 9.53
CA ASP A 283 -5.84 11.46 8.97
C ASP A 283 -4.72 12.11 8.15
N MET A 284 -3.49 12.11 8.68
CA MET A 284 -2.38 12.89 8.14
C MET A 284 -1.78 12.31 6.85
N CYS A 285 -1.97 11.02 6.61
CA CYS A 285 -1.36 10.26 5.51
C CYS A 285 -2.38 9.25 4.96
N ALA A 286 -3.51 9.79 4.51
CA ALA A 286 -4.75 9.05 4.37
C ALA A 286 -4.78 8.05 3.21
N ALA A 287 -3.98 8.23 2.16
CA ALA A 287 -4.18 7.47 0.93
C ALA A 287 -3.79 5.99 1.06
N PRO A 288 -4.61 5.06 0.53
CA PRO A 288 -5.74 5.28 -0.39
C PRO A 288 -7.10 5.59 0.26
N GLY A 289 -7.20 5.70 1.58
CA GLY A 289 -8.42 6.09 2.30
C GLY A 289 -9.09 4.96 3.09
N GLY A 290 -8.47 3.78 3.19
CA GLY A 290 -9.06 2.63 3.85
C GLY A 290 -9.31 2.83 5.35
N LYS A 291 -8.37 3.46 6.07
CA LYS A 291 -8.53 3.80 7.49
C LYS A 291 -9.47 5.01 7.67
N THR A 292 -9.32 6.02 6.82
CA THR A 292 -10.19 7.20 6.78
C THR A 292 -11.68 6.82 6.67
N THR A 293 -12.02 5.93 5.73
CA THR A 293 -13.41 5.46 5.56
C THR A 293 -13.85 4.49 6.65
N ALA A 294 -12.92 3.80 7.33
CA ALA A 294 -13.23 3.04 8.55
C ALA A 294 -13.62 3.96 9.70
N ILE A 295 -12.87 5.04 9.91
CA ILE A 295 -13.17 6.06 10.92
C ILE A 295 -14.54 6.69 10.66
N ALA A 296 -14.84 7.08 9.41
CA ALA A 296 -16.13 7.65 9.05
C ALA A 296 -17.31 6.72 9.35
N ILE A 297 -17.16 5.43 9.07
CA ILE A 297 -18.18 4.43 9.34
C ILE A 297 -18.38 4.23 10.85
N LEU A 298 -17.30 4.22 11.65
CA LEU A 298 -17.38 4.17 13.11
C LEU A 298 -18.08 5.41 13.70
N MET A 299 -17.86 6.59 13.11
CA MET A 299 -18.54 7.85 13.47
C MET A 299 -19.97 7.95 12.94
N LYS A 300 -20.48 6.91 12.26
CA LYS A 300 -21.79 6.91 11.59
C LYS A 300 -21.98 8.06 10.60
N ASP A 301 -20.90 8.44 9.91
CA ASP A 301 -20.83 9.59 9.00
C ASP A 301 -21.25 10.94 9.65
N GLN A 302 -21.09 11.06 10.98
CA GLN A 302 -21.38 12.29 11.74
C GLN A 302 -20.12 12.92 12.30
N GLY A 303 -19.85 14.20 12.00
CA GLY A 303 -18.65 14.93 12.42
C GLY A 303 -17.85 15.43 11.22
N GLU A 304 -16.54 15.62 11.40
CA GLU A 304 -15.64 16.06 10.34
C GLU A 304 -14.35 15.23 10.34
N ILE A 305 -14.00 14.66 9.19
CA ILE A 305 -12.73 13.97 8.98
C ILE A 305 -11.95 14.71 7.91
N ILE A 306 -10.75 15.18 8.25
CA ILE A 306 -9.81 15.73 7.30
C ILE A 306 -8.85 14.63 6.85
N ALA A 307 -8.90 14.27 5.56
CA ALA A 307 -8.04 13.27 4.95
C ALA A 307 -6.95 13.95 4.11
N ALA A 308 -5.72 13.91 4.60
CA ALA A 308 -4.58 14.58 3.98
C ALA A 308 -3.63 13.60 3.29
N ASP A 309 -3.13 13.98 2.10
CA ASP A 309 -1.96 13.32 1.50
C ASP A 309 -1.13 14.31 0.68
N ARG A 310 0.18 14.07 0.58
CA ARG A 310 1.12 14.92 -0.15
C ARG A 310 0.89 14.88 -1.66
N SER A 311 0.47 13.73 -2.20
CA SER A 311 0.32 13.54 -3.64
C SER A 311 -1.08 13.89 -4.11
N HIS A 312 -1.17 14.65 -5.21
CA HIS A 312 -2.46 14.99 -5.81
C HIS A 312 -3.24 13.75 -6.25
N ASN A 313 -2.56 12.79 -6.89
CA ASN A 313 -3.21 11.57 -7.39
C ASN A 313 -3.73 10.71 -6.22
N LYS A 314 -2.95 10.62 -5.15
CA LYS A 314 -3.35 9.92 -3.93
C LYS A 314 -4.59 10.55 -3.28
N VAL A 315 -4.69 11.87 -3.29
CA VAL A 315 -5.91 12.58 -2.84
C VAL A 315 -7.11 12.26 -3.73
N LEU A 316 -6.92 12.15 -5.05
CA LEU A 316 -7.99 11.73 -5.96
C LEU A 316 -8.43 10.27 -5.69
N ASP A 317 -7.49 9.38 -5.35
CA ASP A 317 -7.80 8.00 -4.97
C ASP A 317 -8.67 7.96 -3.70
N ILE A 318 -8.35 8.79 -2.69
CA ILE A 318 -9.19 8.94 -1.49
C ILE A 318 -10.58 9.44 -1.89
N LYS A 319 -10.68 10.53 -2.67
CA LYS A 319 -11.96 11.08 -3.11
C LYS A 319 -12.83 10.03 -3.82
N LYS A 320 -12.20 9.21 -4.68
CA LYS A 320 -12.89 8.14 -5.39
C LYS A 320 -13.46 7.12 -4.39
N LEU A 321 -12.64 6.64 -3.45
CA LEU A 321 -13.08 5.67 -2.45
C LEU A 321 -14.17 6.23 -1.53
N VAL A 322 -14.10 7.51 -1.15
CA VAL A 322 -15.13 8.19 -0.35
C VAL A 322 -16.47 8.22 -1.09
N ALA A 323 -16.45 8.56 -2.38
CA ALA A 323 -17.66 8.57 -3.22
C ALA A 323 -18.25 7.16 -3.39
N GLU A 324 -17.38 6.16 -3.62
CA GLU A 324 -17.77 4.74 -3.73
C GLU A 324 -18.45 4.25 -2.43
N MET A 325 -17.88 4.59 -1.28
CA MET A 325 -18.41 4.23 0.04
C MET A 325 -19.63 5.07 0.46
N GLY A 326 -19.94 6.16 -0.25
CA GLY A 326 -21.10 7.03 0.00
C GLY A 326 -21.00 7.82 1.31
N LEU A 327 -19.81 8.32 1.65
CA LEU A 327 -19.53 9.03 2.90
C LEU A 327 -19.43 10.53 2.68
N ASN A 328 -19.96 11.33 3.61
CA ASN A 328 -20.09 12.78 3.48
C ASN A 328 -19.23 13.56 4.49
N CYS A 329 -18.88 12.97 5.64
CA CYS A 329 -18.13 13.67 6.68
C CYS A 329 -16.62 13.84 6.35
N ILE A 330 -16.15 13.33 5.21
CA ILE A 330 -14.73 13.33 4.83
C ILE A 330 -14.41 14.49 3.87
N THR A 331 -13.56 15.41 4.32
CA THR A 331 -12.95 16.44 3.48
C THR A 331 -11.51 16.06 3.15
N THR A 332 -11.22 15.86 1.86
CA THR A 332 -9.86 15.52 1.42
C THR A 332 -9.04 16.77 1.08
N CYS A 333 -7.76 16.81 1.46
CA CYS A 333 -6.87 17.90 1.08
C CYS A 333 -5.49 17.44 0.66
N LYS A 334 -4.86 18.20 -0.25
CA LYS A 334 -3.45 18.03 -0.58
C LYS A 334 -2.61 18.80 0.43
N LEU A 335 -1.85 18.08 1.25
CA LEU A 335 -1.04 18.65 2.32
C LEU A 335 0.22 17.81 2.56
N ASP A 336 1.35 18.47 2.78
CA ASP A 336 2.55 17.81 3.26
C ASP A 336 2.43 17.66 4.79
N ALA A 337 2.43 16.42 5.29
CA ALA A 337 2.30 16.12 6.71
C ALA A 337 3.35 16.86 7.58
N LEU A 338 4.55 17.12 7.02
CA LEU A 338 5.59 17.90 7.70
C LEU A 338 5.29 19.41 7.83
N LYS A 339 4.23 19.89 7.18
CA LYS A 339 3.78 21.29 7.15
C LYS A 339 2.32 21.40 7.56
N ALA A 340 1.82 20.41 8.30
CA ALA A 340 0.41 20.32 8.64
C ALA A 340 -0.01 21.34 9.70
N CYS A 341 0.89 21.72 10.62
CA CYS A 341 0.64 22.79 11.59
C CYS A 341 0.99 24.17 11.01
N ARG A 342 0.07 25.13 11.10
CA ARG A 342 0.33 26.55 10.79
C ARG A 342 1.11 27.17 11.93
N ARG A 343 2.24 27.81 11.60
CA ARG A 343 3.00 28.62 12.54
C ARG A 343 2.28 29.95 12.77
N THR A 344 2.13 30.36 14.02
CA THR A 344 1.74 31.73 14.39
C THR A 344 2.93 32.66 14.15
N ARG A 345 2.67 33.95 13.88
CA ARG A 345 3.74 34.96 13.63
C ARG A 345 4.73 35.12 14.80
N GLU A 346 4.33 34.75 16.01
CA GLU A 346 5.17 34.82 17.22
C GLU A 346 6.33 33.80 17.21
N ASP A 347 6.18 32.66 16.53
CA ASP A 347 7.21 31.61 16.40
C ASP A 347 8.40 32.01 15.50
N GLU A 348 8.24 33.01 14.62
CA GLU A 348 9.36 33.50 13.80
C GLU A 348 10.33 34.34 14.63
N SER A 349 9.83 35.14 15.58
CA SER A 349 10.63 35.98 16.48
C SER A 349 11.51 35.17 17.44
N LEU A 350 11.00 34.06 17.98
CA LEU A 350 11.74 33.21 18.91
C LEU A 350 12.85 32.39 18.24
N ARG A 351 12.77 32.16 16.93
CA ARG A 351 13.85 31.49 16.17
C ARG A 351 14.96 32.43 15.74
N ILE A 352 14.69 33.71 15.53
CA ILE A 352 15.74 34.69 15.22
C ILE A 352 16.73 34.85 16.39
N LEU A 353 16.30 34.55 17.62
CA LEU A 353 17.16 34.59 18.80
C LEU A 353 17.96 33.29 19.05
N ASN A 354 17.55 32.15 18.47
CA ASN A 354 18.17 30.84 18.69
C ASN A 354 19.05 30.36 17.52
N VAL A 355 19.37 31.21 16.55
CA VAL A 355 20.29 30.93 15.42
C VAL A 355 21.62 31.69 15.57
N SER A 356 21.97 32.11 16.79
CA SER A 356 23.17 32.92 17.04
C SER A 356 24.41 32.12 17.47
N ASP A 357 24.29 30.83 17.78
CA ASP A 357 25.45 30.01 18.18
C ASP A 357 25.59 28.81 17.24
N GLU A 358 26.47 28.96 16.24
CA GLU A 358 27.36 27.94 15.65
C GLU A 358 27.75 28.33 14.20
N VAL A 359 28.56 29.40 14.04
CA VAL A 359 29.51 29.52 12.92
C VAL A 359 30.76 30.31 13.36
N GLN A 360 31.84 29.59 13.66
CA GLN A 360 33.23 30.08 13.52
C GLN A 360 33.76 29.46 12.22
N SER A 361 34.58 30.06 11.34
CA SER A 361 35.30 31.34 11.23
C SER A 361 35.88 31.36 9.79
N THR A 362 35.90 32.47 9.02
CA THR A 362 37.04 33.39 8.80
C THR A 362 36.73 34.32 7.58
N PRO A 363 37.45 35.47 7.39
CA PRO A 363 36.78 36.78 7.22
C PRO A 363 37.05 37.53 5.88
N SER A 364 36.57 38.78 5.83
CA SER A 364 36.74 39.89 4.85
C SER A 364 35.75 39.87 3.66
N ASP A 365 35.05 40.94 3.25
CA ASP A 365 35.38 42.37 3.33
C ASP A 365 34.13 43.28 3.18
N THR A 366 34.13 44.38 3.95
CA THR A 366 33.63 45.75 3.67
C THR A 366 32.37 46.03 2.79
N LEU A 367 31.31 46.57 3.42
CA LEU A 367 30.88 48.01 3.39
C LEU A 367 29.36 48.24 3.52
N LEU A 368 29.07 49.19 4.41
CA LEU A 368 27.79 49.77 4.79
C LEU A 368 27.11 50.60 3.69
N SER A 369 25.80 50.80 3.94
CA SER A 369 24.99 51.98 3.61
C SER A 369 24.16 51.92 2.34
N ARG A 370 22.84 51.76 2.53
CA ARG A 370 21.92 52.90 2.45
C ARG A 370 20.52 52.54 2.95
N MET A 371 20.10 53.26 3.98
CA MET A 371 18.71 53.44 4.39
C MET A 371 18.00 54.38 3.40
N CYS A 372 16.70 54.17 3.18
CA CYS A 372 15.63 55.17 3.00
C CYS A 372 14.33 54.37 2.86
N GLU A 373 13.50 54.33 3.90
CA GLU A 373 12.42 55.30 4.20
C GLU A 373 11.20 55.19 3.27
N ILE A 374 10.08 55.10 3.97
CA ILE A 374 8.69 54.86 3.57
C ILE A 374 8.10 56.15 2.98
N GLN A 375 7.21 56.06 1.99
CA GLN A 375 5.84 56.63 2.10
C GLN A 375 4.88 56.19 0.97
N PRO A 376 3.56 56.14 1.25
CA PRO A 376 2.53 55.51 0.42
C PRO A 376 1.69 56.53 -0.36
N ILE A 377 1.02 56.12 -1.45
CA ILE A 377 -0.07 56.89 -2.07
C ILE A 377 -1.20 55.96 -2.52
N GLU A 378 -2.41 56.36 -2.17
CA GLU A 378 -3.72 55.77 -2.42
C GLU A 378 -4.41 56.42 -3.65
N THR A 379 -5.39 55.67 -4.18
CA THR A 379 -6.66 56.08 -4.82
C THR A 379 -6.79 56.47 -6.30
N ASP A 380 -8.00 56.12 -6.79
CA ASP A 380 -8.74 56.42 -8.02
C ASP A 380 -8.33 55.69 -9.32
N GLY A 381 -9.20 55.10 -10.13
CA GLY A 381 -10.67 55.09 -10.25
C GLY A 381 -11.03 54.94 -11.75
N LEU A 382 -12.15 54.27 -12.04
CA LEU A 382 -12.95 54.30 -13.29
C LEU A 382 -12.64 53.37 -14.50
N ASP A 383 -13.64 52.51 -14.75
CA ASP A 383 -14.38 52.22 -15.99
C ASP A 383 -13.76 51.52 -17.23
N ALA A 384 -14.30 50.32 -17.45
CA ALA A 384 -14.94 49.77 -18.65
C ALA A 384 -14.50 50.24 -20.05
N ALA A 385 -14.03 49.29 -20.87
CA ALA A 385 -14.54 49.04 -22.23
C ALA A 385 -13.90 47.79 -22.87
N VAL A 386 -14.74 46.92 -23.43
CA VAL A 386 -14.37 45.92 -24.44
C VAL A 386 -14.24 46.63 -25.78
N PRO A 387 -13.26 46.27 -26.63
CA PRO A 387 -13.67 45.79 -27.95
C PRO A 387 -12.89 44.57 -28.44
N SER A 388 -13.65 43.70 -29.08
CA SER A 388 -13.23 42.69 -30.04
C SER A 388 -12.39 43.27 -31.17
N GLN A 389 -11.39 42.53 -31.65
CA GLN A 389 -11.11 42.42 -33.08
C GLN A 389 -10.15 41.27 -33.40
N ILE A 390 -10.64 40.37 -34.24
CA ILE A 390 -9.92 39.35 -34.98
C ILE A 390 -9.01 40.06 -35.99
N LYS A 391 -7.71 39.80 -35.97
CA LYS A 391 -6.82 40.01 -37.12
C LYS A 391 -5.87 38.82 -37.27
N SER A 392 -5.89 38.32 -38.49
CA SER A 392 -5.11 37.25 -39.11
C SER A 392 -3.59 37.52 -39.08
N GLU A 393 -2.81 36.52 -38.66
CA GLU A 393 -1.35 36.48 -38.79
C GLU A 393 -0.92 35.92 -40.17
N PRO A 394 0.15 36.45 -40.79
CA PRO A 394 0.88 35.78 -41.86
C PRO A 394 2.08 34.98 -41.32
N MET A 395 2.34 33.84 -41.93
CA MET A 395 3.54 33.01 -41.74
C MET A 395 4.78 33.67 -42.36
N HIS A 396 5.88 33.82 -41.60
CA HIS A 396 7.10 33.01 -41.76
C HIS A 396 8.29 33.44 -40.88
N GLN A 397 9.00 32.40 -40.41
CA GLN A 397 10.45 32.28 -40.18
C GLN A 397 11.12 32.89 -38.93
N GLY A 398 11.53 31.96 -38.05
CA GLY A 398 12.91 31.93 -37.56
C GLY A 398 13.18 32.56 -36.21
N SER A 399 12.75 31.93 -35.12
CA SER A 399 13.31 32.19 -33.79
C SER A 399 13.90 30.90 -33.20
N ASN A 400 15.22 30.92 -32.99
CA ASN A 400 15.96 29.93 -32.20
C ASN A 400 15.35 29.85 -30.80
N ASP A 401 14.49 28.86 -30.58
CA ASP A 401 13.85 28.65 -29.29
C ASP A 401 14.84 27.93 -28.36
N TYR A 402 15.49 28.70 -27.48
CA TYR A 402 16.38 28.16 -26.47
C TYR A 402 15.54 27.43 -25.42
N THR A 403 15.26 26.14 -25.65
CA THR A 403 14.62 25.30 -24.66
C THR A 403 15.58 25.09 -23.48
N SER A 404 15.20 25.55 -22.28
CA SER A 404 16.04 25.38 -21.11
C SER A 404 16.31 23.89 -20.84
N LYS A 405 17.50 23.56 -20.29
CA LYS A 405 17.81 22.19 -19.81
C LYS A 405 16.76 21.64 -18.82
N ALA A 406 15.93 22.49 -18.22
CA ALA A 406 14.81 22.08 -17.37
C ALA A 406 13.59 21.60 -18.19
N GLU A 407 13.29 22.24 -19.32
CA GLU A 407 12.22 21.81 -20.24
C GLU A 407 12.57 20.54 -20.98
N LEU A 408 13.83 20.39 -21.40
CA LEU A 408 14.33 19.14 -21.97
C LEU A 408 14.21 17.98 -20.97
N ARG A 409 14.55 18.21 -19.69
CA ARG A 409 14.32 17.23 -18.62
C ARG A 409 12.83 16.93 -18.38
N LYS A 410 11.95 17.92 -18.57
CA LYS A 410 10.49 17.77 -18.45
C LYS A 410 9.90 16.95 -19.60
N SER A 411 10.38 17.14 -20.83
CA SER A 411 9.96 16.39 -22.02
C SER A 411 10.49 14.95 -21.97
N ILE A 412 11.74 14.74 -21.57
CA ILE A 412 12.34 13.41 -21.36
C ILE A 412 11.58 12.65 -20.25
N ARG A 413 11.19 13.31 -19.15
CA ARG A 413 10.33 12.69 -18.12
C ARG A 413 8.93 12.36 -18.63
N LYS A 414 8.35 13.18 -19.52
CA LYS A 414 7.06 12.87 -20.18
C LYS A 414 7.18 11.68 -21.14
N MET A 415 8.30 11.54 -21.85
CA MET A 415 8.55 10.40 -22.73
C MET A 415 8.84 9.11 -21.93
N ARG A 416 9.58 9.19 -20.82
CA ARG A 416 9.95 8.02 -20.00
C ARG A 416 8.81 7.49 -19.11
N ASN A 417 7.86 8.33 -18.71
CA ASN A 417 6.71 7.96 -17.87
C ASN A 417 5.38 7.84 -18.64
N GLY A 418 5.43 7.92 -19.97
CA GLY A 418 4.23 8.05 -20.82
C GLY A 418 3.45 9.33 -20.56
N PRO A 419 2.36 9.59 -21.33
CA PRO A 419 1.41 10.63 -20.96
C PRO A 419 0.85 10.25 -19.59
N GLY A 420 1.28 10.97 -18.56
CA GLY A 420 0.78 10.81 -17.20
C GLY A 420 -0.76 10.77 -17.23
N ARG A 421 -1.34 10.00 -16.31
CA ARG A 421 -2.78 9.71 -16.17
C ARG A 421 -3.61 10.97 -15.78
N ASN A 422 -3.28 12.13 -16.34
CA ASN A 422 -3.90 13.43 -16.12
C ASN A 422 -5.16 13.66 -16.99
N ASN A 423 -5.56 12.68 -17.80
CA ASN A 423 -6.84 12.71 -18.53
C ASN A 423 -7.93 11.88 -17.84
N CYS A 424 -8.02 11.97 -16.51
CA CYS A 424 -9.26 11.67 -15.82
C CYS A 424 -10.00 13.00 -15.66
N ALA A 425 -11.23 13.08 -16.17
CA ALA A 425 -12.14 14.18 -15.86
C ALA A 425 -12.44 14.13 -14.34
N GLY A 426 -11.75 14.95 -13.55
CA GLY A 426 -11.87 14.91 -12.08
C GLY A 426 -11.27 16.15 -11.45
N GLY A 427 -12.04 16.79 -10.56
CA GLY A 427 -11.78 18.12 -10.01
C GLY A 427 -10.42 18.30 -9.30
N ARG A 428 -10.01 19.57 -9.16
CA ARG A 428 -8.75 19.96 -8.51
C ARG A 428 -8.78 19.57 -7.02
N ALA A 429 -7.70 18.98 -6.51
CA ALA A 429 -7.56 18.78 -5.06
C ALA A 429 -7.29 20.13 -4.40
N GLU A 430 -8.02 20.42 -3.33
CA GLU A 430 -7.82 21.64 -2.56
C GLU A 430 -6.46 21.60 -1.86
N LYS A 431 -5.71 22.69 -1.96
CA LYS A 431 -4.42 22.84 -1.27
C LYS A 431 -4.69 23.51 0.08
N SER A 432 -4.34 22.86 1.18
CA SER A 432 -4.42 23.47 2.50
C SER A 432 -3.13 24.23 2.84
N LYS A 433 -3.25 25.34 3.58
CA LYS A 433 -2.12 26.07 4.18
C LYS A 433 -1.68 25.47 5.53
N GLY A 434 -2.23 24.31 5.92
CA GLY A 434 -2.09 23.70 7.26
C GLY A 434 -3.30 24.01 8.15
N PHE A 435 -3.24 23.61 9.42
CA PHE A 435 -4.28 23.80 10.43
C PHE A 435 -3.71 24.48 11.69
N ALA A 436 -4.56 25.11 12.49
CA ALA A 436 -4.14 25.69 13.76
C ALA A 436 -3.72 24.57 14.75
N PRO A 437 -2.78 24.84 15.67
CA PRO A 437 -2.50 23.92 16.78
C PRO A 437 -3.76 23.58 17.57
N ASN A 438 -3.79 22.40 18.20
CA ASN A 438 -4.88 21.94 19.07
C ASN A 438 -6.28 21.96 18.42
N SER A 439 -6.37 21.78 17.10
CA SER A 439 -7.63 21.92 16.35
C SER A 439 -8.37 20.60 16.09
N PHE A 440 -7.80 19.46 16.51
CA PHE A 440 -8.40 18.15 16.29
C PHE A 440 -8.61 17.40 17.60
N ASP A 441 -9.76 16.76 17.73
CA ASP A 441 -10.07 15.88 18.87
C ASP A 441 -9.22 14.61 18.81
N ARG A 442 -9.01 14.12 17.58
CA ARG A 442 -8.26 12.89 17.28
C ARG A 442 -7.35 13.08 16.07
N VAL A 443 -6.16 12.50 16.14
CA VAL A 443 -5.23 12.45 15.01
C VAL A 443 -4.79 11.01 14.77
N LEU A 444 -4.95 10.54 13.54
CA LEU A 444 -4.35 9.32 13.03
C LEU A 444 -3.11 9.69 12.20
N LEU A 445 -1.96 9.16 12.61
CA LEU A 445 -0.73 9.17 11.84
C LEU A 445 -0.41 7.74 11.36
N ASP A 446 -1.00 7.37 10.22
CA ASP A 446 -0.62 6.16 9.48
C ASP A 446 0.63 6.46 8.63
N ALA A 447 1.79 6.43 9.26
CA ALA A 447 2.97 7.05 8.69
C ALA A 447 3.53 6.26 7.50
N PRO A 448 4.02 6.92 6.44
CA PRO A 448 4.79 6.24 5.40
C PRO A 448 6.04 5.60 6.02
N CYS A 449 6.18 4.29 5.80
CA CYS A 449 7.20 3.44 6.39
C CYS A 449 7.95 2.63 5.32
N SER A 450 8.98 1.89 5.73
CA SER A 450 9.70 0.91 4.89
C SER A 450 8.81 -0.23 4.36
N ALA A 451 7.62 -0.41 4.95
CA ALA A 451 6.62 -1.39 4.50
C ALA A 451 7.15 -2.84 4.46
N LEU A 452 8.07 -3.16 5.38
CA LEU A 452 8.69 -4.49 5.50
C LEU A 452 7.72 -5.56 6.02
N GLY A 453 6.58 -5.16 6.57
CA GLY A 453 5.55 -6.08 7.08
C GLY A 453 4.55 -6.55 6.01
N LEU A 454 4.55 -5.96 4.80
CA LEU A 454 3.59 -6.33 3.77
C LEU A 454 3.78 -7.77 3.27
N ARG A 455 2.67 -8.41 2.90
CA ARG A 455 2.63 -9.82 2.45
C ARG A 455 1.79 -10.01 1.18
N PRO A 456 2.17 -10.94 0.29
CA PRO A 456 3.49 -11.56 0.21
C PRO A 456 4.55 -10.52 -0.19
N ARG A 457 5.81 -10.80 0.16
CA ARG A 457 7.01 -10.13 -0.33
C ARG A 457 7.85 -11.14 -1.08
N LEU A 458 8.32 -10.79 -2.26
CA LEU A 458 9.26 -11.65 -3.01
C LEU A 458 10.67 -11.05 -3.08
N PHE A 459 10.88 -9.89 -2.42
CA PHE A 459 12.14 -9.16 -2.47
C PHE A 459 12.35 -8.27 -1.24
N THR A 460 13.60 -8.20 -0.77
CA THR A 460 14.03 -7.48 0.45
C THR A 460 15.38 -6.77 0.30
N GLY A 461 16.04 -6.87 -0.85
CA GLY A 461 17.44 -6.43 -1.00
C GLY A 461 17.66 -4.90 -1.00
N GLU A 462 16.62 -4.11 -1.26
CA GLU A 462 16.71 -2.65 -1.38
C GLU A 462 16.98 -1.90 -0.06
N GLU A 463 16.62 -2.48 1.08
CA GLU A 463 16.69 -1.78 2.36
C GLU A 463 18.10 -1.86 2.97
N THR A 464 18.57 -0.71 3.46
CA THR A 464 19.83 -0.57 4.23
C THR A 464 19.53 0.01 5.62
N ILE A 465 20.44 -0.16 6.58
CA ILE A 465 20.31 0.45 7.91
C ILE A 465 20.13 1.98 7.82
N GLU A 466 20.84 2.65 6.92
CA GLU A 466 20.68 4.08 6.68
C GLU A 466 19.25 4.43 6.21
N SER A 467 18.71 3.66 5.26
CA SER A 467 17.35 3.88 4.75
C SER A 467 16.30 3.69 5.85
N LEU A 468 16.44 2.67 6.69
CA LEU A 468 15.56 2.38 7.82
C LEU A 468 15.59 3.53 8.85
N ARG A 469 16.78 4.03 9.19
CA ARG A 469 16.94 5.19 10.09
C ARG A 469 16.34 6.46 9.49
N LYS A 470 16.45 6.66 8.18
CA LYS A 470 15.86 7.80 7.47
C LYS A 470 14.34 7.78 7.53
N HIS A 471 13.71 6.61 7.41
CA HIS A 471 12.26 6.45 7.61
C HIS A 471 11.84 6.86 9.03
N ALA A 472 12.52 6.32 10.06
CA ALA A 472 12.25 6.66 11.45
C ALA A 472 12.39 8.17 11.72
N LYS A 473 13.46 8.80 11.21
CA LYS A 473 13.67 10.26 11.34
C LYS A 473 12.55 11.06 10.68
N TYR A 474 12.07 10.63 9.51
CA TYR A 474 10.96 11.28 8.83
C TYR A 474 9.65 11.14 9.61
N GLN A 475 9.40 9.96 10.18
CA GLN A 475 8.23 9.66 11.01
C GLN A 475 8.19 10.49 12.29
N LYS A 476 9.31 10.62 13.01
CA LYS A 476 9.42 11.48 14.20
C LYS A 476 9.00 12.92 13.90
N ARG A 477 9.46 13.47 12.77
CA ARG A 477 9.06 14.83 12.34
C ARG A 477 7.57 14.97 12.00
N MET A 478 6.93 13.94 11.46
CA MET A 478 5.47 13.94 11.24
C MET A 478 4.72 13.76 12.56
N PHE A 479 5.26 12.95 13.47
CA PHE A 479 4.73 12.79 14.82
C PHE A 479 4.73 14.13 15.57
N ASP A 480 5.79 14.92 15.46
CA ASP A 480 5.84 16.27 16.05
C ASP A 480 4.71 17.18 15.56
N GLN A 481 4.36 17.08 14.27
CA GLN A 481 3.23 17.81 13.71
C GLN A 481 1.89 17.27 14.22
N ALA A 482 1.74 15.95 14.34
CA ALA A 482 0.55 15.32 14.91
C ALA A 482 0.30 15.79 16.35
N VAL A 483 1.35 15.82 17.16
CA VAL A 483 1.32 16.28 18.55
C VAL A 483 0.90 17.75 18.66
N GLN A 484 1.33 18.62 17.74
CA GLN A 484 0.90 20.02 17.74
C GLN A 484 -0.59 20.18 17.39
N LEU A 485 -1.12 19.31 16.54
CA LEU A 485 -2.48 19.42 15.98
C LEU A 485 -3.57 18.83 16.88
N VAL A 486 -3.27 17.75 17.59
CA VAL A 486 -4.21 17.13 18.54
C VAL A 486 -4.40 18.04 19.77
N ARG A 487 -5.64 18.26 20.21
CA ARG A 487 -5.93 19.09 21.39
C ARG A 487 -5.51 18.41 22.71
N PRO A 488 -5.30 19.15 23.80
CA PRO A 488 -5.28 18.59 25.14
C PRO A 488 -6.59 17.83 25.44
N GLY A 489 -6.49 16.67 26.06
CA GLY A 489 -7.59 15.71 26.25
C GLY A 489 -7.94 14.91 24.99
N GLY A 490 -7.24 15.11 23.87
CA GLY A 490 -7.43 14.36 22.63
C GLY A 490 -6.66 13.04 22.59
N VAL A 491 -6.83 12.31 21.48
CA VAL A 491 -6.17 11.01 21.22
C VAL A 491 -5.32 11.07 19.96
N LEU A 492 -4.13 10.49 20.04
CA LEU A 492 -3.22 10.31 18.90
C LEU A 492 -2.97 8.82 18.69
N VAL A 493 -3.22 8.31 17.48
CA VAL A 493 -2.82 6.95 17.08
C VAL A 493 -1.73 7.03 16.03
N TYR A 494 -0.65 6.31 16.28
CA TYR A 494 0.44 6.08 15.36
C TYR A 494 0.39 4.65 14.85
N SER A 495 0.47 4.46 13.53
CA SER A 495 0.53 3.12 12.94
C SER A 495 1.48 3.03 11.76
N THR A 496 2.04 1.83 11.55
CA THR A 496 2.88 1.50 10.40
C THR A 496 2.61 0.07 9.91
N CYS A 497 2.92 -0.21 8.65
CA CYS A 497 2.93 -1.56 8.09
C CYS A 497 4.34 -2.15 7.97
N THR A 498 5.22 -1.81 8.92
CA THR A 498 6.59 -2.33 8.98
C THR A 498 6.83 -3.16 10.23
N ILE A 499 7.78 -4.08 10.12
CA ILE A 499 8.32 -4.82 11.27
C ILE A 499 9.48 -4.06 11.93
N ASN A 500 9.96 -2.96 11.35
CA ASN A 500 11.15 -2.27 11.83
C ASN A 500 10.97 -1.65 13.23
N PRO A 501 11.73 -2.09 14.26
CA PRO A 501 11.66 -1.51 15.60
C PRO A 501 12.01 -0.02 15.66
N GLY A 502 12.93 0.44 14.80
CA GLY A 502 13.33 1.84 14.71
C GLY A 502 12.22 2.78 14.23
N GLU A 503 11.28 2.25 13.43
CA GLU A 503 10.08 2.98 12.97
C GLU A 503 8.90 2.80 13.92
N ASN A 504 8.99 1.88 14.87
CA ASN A 504 7.89 1.48 15.74
C ASN A 504 8.21 1.87 17.18
N GLU A 505 8.77 0.95 17.95
CA GLU A 505 9.08 1.13 19.37
C GLU A 505 10.02 2.32 19.63
N ALA A 506 11.01 2.57 18.77
CA ALA A 506 11.91 3.71 18.93
C ALA A 506 11.22 5.08 18.68
N VAL A 507 10.15 5.11 17.87
CA VAL A 507 9.33 6.31 17.68
C VAL A 507 8.44 6.53 18.91
N VAL A 508 7.91 5.47 19.51
CA VAL A 508 7.15 5.54 20.76
C VAL A 508 8.05 6.03 21.90
N ARG A 509 9.25 5.46 22.05
CA ARG A 509 10.24 5.88 23.05
C ARG A 509 10.56 7.37 22.90
N TYR A 510 10.87 7.80 21.67
CA TYR A 510 11.07 9.21 21.34
C TYR A 510 9.89 10.10 21.77
N ALA A 511 8.66 9.68 21.50
CA ALA A 511 7.46 10.43 21.84
C ALA A 511 7.32 10.60 23.36
N LEU A 512 7.50 9.53 24.14
CA LEU A 512 7.39 9.54 25.60
C LEU A 512 8.54 10.32 26.28
N ASP A 513 9.73 10.34 25.66
CA ASP A 513 10.85 11.12 26.17
C ASP A 513 10.71 12.61 25.87
N THR A 514 10.19 12.95 24.69
CA THR A 514 10.07 14.34 24.22
C THR A 514 8.83 15.02 24.81
N TYR A 515 7.70 14.33 24.86
CA TYR A 515 6.41 14.92 25.20
C TYR A 515 5.88 14.33 26.51
N LYS A 516 6.22 14.94 27.64
CA LYS A 516 5.83 14.46 28.99
C LYS A 516 4.33 14.48 29.27
N PHE A 517 3.56 15.22 28.47
CA PHE A 517 2.11 15.21 28.52
C PHE A 517 1.48 14.07 27.70
N LEU A 518 2.26 13.29 26.94
CA LEU A 518 1.76 12.08 26.29
C LEU A 518 1.93 10.88 27.22
N SER A 519 0.89 10.05 27.28
CA SER A 519 0.95 8.73 27.92
C SER A 519 0.41 7.67 26.97
N LEU A 520 1.00 6.48 27.01
CA LEU A 520 0.45 5.33 26.29
C LEU A 520 -0.93 4.97 26.88
N ALA A 521 -1.83 4.56 26.00
CA ALA A 521 -3.21 4.26 26.35
C ALA A 521 -3.61 2.85 25.88
N GLU A 522 -4.51 2.22 26.63
CA GLU A 522 -5.08 0.93 26.25
C GLU A 522 -5.83 1.01 24.92
N GLN A 523 -5.74 -0.08 24.16
CA GLN A 523 -6.30 -0.19 22.83
C GLN A 523 -7.37 -1.28 22.81
N ASN A 524 -8.56 -0.92 22.31
CA ASN A 524 -9.66 -1.84 22.13
C ASN A 524 -10.05 -1.89 20.64
N PRO A 525 -10.17 -3.08 20.03
CA PRO A 525 -9.85 -4.39 20.60
C PRO A 525 -8.33 -4.63 20.71
N ARG A 526 -7.93 -5.49 21.66
CA ARG A 526 -6.56 -6.01 21.76
C ARG A 526 -6.44 -7.30 20.95
N VAL A 527 -5.84 -7.20 19.77
CA VAL A 527 -5.68 -8.29 18.81
C VAL A 527 -4.21 -8.64 18.62
N GLY A 528 -3.35 -7.64 18.46
CA GLY A 528 -1.91 -7.83 18.27
C GLY A 528 -1.19 -8.21 19.57
N GLY A 529 0.02 -8.76 19.42
CA GLY A 529 0.92 -9.05 20.53
C GLY A 529 1.57 -7.79 21.12
N PRO A 530 2.37 -7.93 22.19
CA PRO A 530 3.10 -6.82 22.79
C PRO A 530 4.20 -6.28 21.86
N GLY A 531 4.67 -5.07 22.15
CA GLY A 531 5.83 -4.47 21.47
C GLY A 531 7.16 -5.09 21.89
N LEU A 532 8.24 -4.66 21.25
CA LEU A 532 9.60 -5.04 21.63
C LEU A 532 10.16 -4.12 22.72
N THR A 533 10.85 -4.70 23.70
CA THR A 533 11.54 -3.97 24.75
C THR A 533 13.06 -4.00 24.57
N GLY A 534 13.76 -3.04 25.17
CA GLY A 534 15.23 -3.00 25.18
C GLY A 534 15.82 -1.94 24.24
N CYS A 535 16.95 -2.27 23.61
CA CYS A 535 17.65 -1.35 22.71
C CYS A 535 18.52 -2.11 21.70
N CYS A 536 18.98 -1.41 20.67
CA CYS A 536 19.97 -1.90 19.73
C CYS A 536 21.13 -0.91 19.60
N GLN A 537 22.36 -1.40 19.73
CA GLN A 537 23.56 -0.62 19.48
C GLN A 537 24.10 -0.87 18.07
N PHE A 538 24.29 0.21 17.32
CA PHE A 538 24.86 0.18 15.98
C PHE A 538 26.39 0.29 16.00
N SER A 539 27.02 -0.05 14.89
CA SER A 539 28.48 0.00 14.70
C SER A 539 29.07 1.41 14.84
N ASP A 540 28.28 2.46 14.58
CA ASP A 540 28.65 3.86 14.75
C ASP A 540 28.53 4.35 16.21
N GLY A 541 28.19 3.46 17.15
CA GLY A 541 27.99 3.78 18.56
C GLY A 541 26.61 4.38 18.88
N PHE A 542 25.74 4.59 17.90
CA PHE A 542 24.38 5.02 18.13
C PHE A 542 23.59 3.93 18.87
N ILE A 543 22.88 4.31 19.93
CA ILE A 543 21.98 3.42 20.68
C ILE A 543 20.55 3.83 20.34
N GLU A 544 19.81 2.89 19.77
CA GLU A 544 18.38 3.01 19.55
C GLU A 544 17.62 2.35 20.70
N GLU A 545 17.01 3.17 21.55
CA GLU A 545 16.16 2.70 22.65
C GLU A 545 14.74 2.40 22.17
N TRP A 546 14.17 1.31 22.69
CA TRP A 546 12.80 0.86 22.44
C TRP A 546 11.95 1.01 23.71
N LEU A 547 10.90 0.21 23.84
CA LEU A 547 10.00 0.27 24.99
C LEU A 547 10.68 -0.25 26.26
N LYS A 548 10.28 0.31 27.40
CA LYS A 548 10.64 -0.19 28.72
C LYS A 548 9.66 -1.31 29.12
N PRO A 549 10.07 -2.25 29.99
CA PRO A 549 9.16 -3.27 30.50
C PRO A 549 7.88 -2.65 31.09
N GLY A 550 6.72 -3.13 30.64
CA GLY A 550 5.40 -2.62 31.02
C GLY A 550 4.82 -1.59 30.05
N GLU A 551 5.63 -0.98 29.17
CA GLU A 551 5.14 -0.13 28.07
C GLU A 551 4.75 -0.95 26.83
N ASP A 552 5.37 -2.12 26.65
CA ASP A 552 5.14 -3.07 25.56
C ASP A 552 3.71 -3.60 25.50
N ASP A 553 3.07 -3.72 26.66
CA ASP A 553 1.67 -4.12 26.77
C ASP A 553 0.68 -3.02 26.40
N PHE A 554 1.09 -1.78 26.12
CA PHE A 554 0.16 -0.73 25.65
C PHE A 554 0.16 -0.55 24.13
N VAL A 555 1.11 -1.16 23.43
CA VAL A 555 1.18 -1.15 21.97
C VAL A 555 0.67 -2.47 21.40
N GLN A 556 0.37 -2.50 20.10
CA GLN A 556 0.00 -3.71 19.40
C GLN A 556 0.93 -3.94 18.22
N ARG A 557 1.70 -5.04 18.29
CA ARG A 557 2.51 -5.53 17.18
C ARG A 557 1.86 -6.76 16.58
N PHE A 558 1.64 -6.72 15.28
CA PHE A 558 1.17 -7.85 14.50
C PHE A 558 2.36 -8.54 13.88
N ASP A 559 2.63 -9.75 14.34
CA ASP A 559 3.72 -10.58 13.88
C ASP A 559 3.25 -11.47 12.70
N PRO A 560 3.88 -11.35 11.50
CA PRO A 560 3.59 -12.20 10.35
C PRO A 560 3.63 -13.71 10.62
N SER A 561 4.47 -14.13 11.57
CA SER A 561 4.68 -15.53 11.94
C SER A 561 3.75 -16.04 13.03
N SER A 562 2.88 -15.16 13.56
CA SER A 562 1.86 -15.54 14.53
C SER A 562 0.72 -16.34 13.90
N HIS A 563 -0.07 -16.99 14.75
CA HIS A 563 -1.27 -17.75 14.36
C HIS A 563 -2.38 -16.86 13.77
N LEU A 564 -2.33 -15.54 13.97
CA LEU A 564 -3.26 -14.59 13.34
C LEU A 564 -3.03 -14.45 11.83
N ASP A 565 -1.85 -14.84 11.35
CA ASP A 565 -1.45 -14.87 9.94
C ASP A 565 -1.73 -13.56 9.18
N THR A 566 -1.55 -12.41 9.84
CA THR A 566 -1.70 -11.07 9.27
C THR A 566 -0.41 -10.58 8.60
N ILE A 567 -0.46 -9.41 7.98
CA ILE A 567 0.76 -8.63 7.69
C ILE A 567 1.47 -8.22 8.98
N GLY A 568 2.74 -7.84 8.84
CA GLY A 568 3.51 -7.14 9.86
C GLY A 568 2.96 -5.72 10.03
N PHE A 569 2.60 -5.35 11.25
CA PHE A 569 1.96 -4.07 11.52
C PHE A 569 2.21 -3.63 12.97
N PHE A 570 2.12 -2.32 13.22
CA PHE A 570 2.31 -1.74 14.54
C PHE A 570 1.28 -0.65 14.82
N ILE A 571 0.78 -0.58 16.05
CA ILE A 571 -0.17 0.43 16.52
C ILE A 571 0.23 0.90 17.92
N ALA A 572 0.38 2.21 18.09
CA ALA A 572 0.52 2.86 19.38
C ALA A 572 -0.56 3.94 19.55
N LYS A 573 -1.24 3.93 20.69
CA LYS A 573 -2.24 4.92 21.07
C LYS A 573 -1.72 5.77 22.22
N PHE A 574 -1.91 7.08 22.12
CA PHE A 574 -1.52 8.04 23.14
C PHE A 574 -2.72 8.88 23.57
N ASN A 575 -2.83 9.08 24.89
CA ASN A 575 -3.66 10.13 25.46
C ASN A 575 -2.84 11.42 25.56
N VAL A 576 -3.47 12.55 25.24
CA VAL A 576 -2.81 13.86 25.26
C VAL A 576 -3.24 14.60 26.51
N GLY A 577 -2.34 14.74 27.48
CA GLY A 577 -2.56 15.55 28.68
C GLY A 577 -2.54 17.06 28.42
N PRO A 578 -2.66 17.88 29.48
CA PRO A 578 -2.48 19.33 29.39
C PRO A 578 -1.10 19.66 28.83
N LYS A 579 -1.06 20.44 27.75
CA LYS A 579 0.19 20.99 27.22
C LYS A 579 0.54 22.20 28.08
N VAL A 580 1.55 22.06 28.93
CA VAL A 580 2.07 23.19 29.71
C VAL A 580 2.57 24.24 28.72
N ALA A 581 2.11 25.49 28.89
CA ALA A 581 2.46 26.63 28.04
C ALA A 581 3.93 27.04 28.22
#